data_AF-A0A2S8ZZ19-F1
#
_entry.id   AF-A0A2S8ZZ19-F1
#
_cell.length_a   1.000
_cell.length_b   1.000
_cell.length_c   1.000
_cell.angle_alpha   90.00
_cell.angle_beta   90.00
_cell.angle_gamma   90.00
#
_symmetry.space_group_name_H-M   'P 1'
#
loop_
_entity.id
_entity.type
_entity.pdbx_description
1 polymer ?
#
loop_
_entity_poly.entity_id
_entity_poly.type
_entity_poly.pdbx_seq_one_letter_code
_entity_poly.pdbx_strand_id
1 'polypeptide(L)' 'MRAWRTLSRLSATVVAERAGITRDTLRSLEGGAGSVKLENVFAVLEALGLDGKVRDVLDPASDERGRALLRRRIEGGR' A
#
# COMPACT_ATOMS: atom_id res chain seq x y z
N MET A 1 4.14 7.25 6.11
CA MET A 1 5.31 6.38 5.78
C MET A 1 6.49 6.61 6.69
N ARG A 2 6.99 7.85 6.83
CA ARG A 2 8.11 8.18 7.74
C ARG A 2 7.96 7.64 9.16
N ALA A 3 6.79 7.85 9.78
CA ALA A 3 6.52 7.35 11.13
C ALA A 3 6.64 5.83 11.22
N TRP A 4 6.00 5.09 10.31
CA TRP A 4 6.12 3.64 10.21
C TRP A 4 7.57 3.18 10.06
N ARG A 5 8.33 3.80 9.15
CA ARG A 5 9.75 3.48 8.96
C ARG A 5 10.57 3.68 10.24
N THR A 6 10.38 4.81 10.93
CA THR A 6 11.11 5.15 12.16
C THR A 6 10.75 4.21 13.30
N LEU A 7 9.45 3.91 13.50
CA LEU A 7 8.99 2.97 14.54
C LEU A 7 9.51 1.54 14.27
N SER A 8 9.63 1.15 13.00
CA SER A 8 10.23 -0.13 12.59
C SER A 8 11.77 -0.12 12.61
N ARG A 9 12.43 0.97 13.02
CA ARG A 9 13.90 1.13 13.09
C ARG A 9 14.61 0.88 11.74
N LEU A 10 13.94 1.15 10.63
CA LEU A 10 14.52 0.99 9.28
C LEU A 10 15.15 2.32 8.80
N SER A 11 16.34 2.25 8.22
CA SER A 11 16.95 3.42 7.58
C SER A 11 16.20 3.76 6.28
N ALA A 12 16.26 5.03 5.87
CA ALA A 12 15.67 5.44 4.59
C ALA A 12 16.30 4.69 3.41
N THR A 13 17.61 4.42 3.46
CA THR A 13 18.32 3.64 2.44
C THR A 13 17.75 2.22 2.33
N VAL A 14 17.59 1.51 3.44
CA VAL A 14 17.07 0.13 3.44
C VAL A 14 15.65 0.06 2.86
N VAL A 15 14.78 1.01 3.21
CA VAL A 15 13.41 1.03 2.66
C VAL A 15 13.41 1.37 1.17
N ALA A 16 14.25 2.33 0.75
CA ALA A 16 14.37 2.69 -0.66
C ALA A 16 14.87 1.51 -1.52
N GLU A 17 15.88 0.79 -1.04
CA GLU A 17 16.41 -0.43 -1.67
C GLU A 17 15.34 -1.51 -1.78
N ARG A 18 14.63 -1.82 -0.69
CA ARG A 18 13.55 -2.83 -0.70
C ARG A 18 12.39 -2.46 -1.63
N ALA A 19 12.09 -1.17 -1.74
CA ALA A 19 11.04 -0.66 -2.62
C ALA A 19 11.51 -0.47 -4.08
N GLY A 20 12.79 -0.70 -4.39
CA GLY A 20 13.33 -0.51 -5.75
C GLY A 20 13.32 0.94 -6.24
N ILE A 21 13.43 1.92 -5.33
CA ILE A 21 13.40 3.36 -5.66
C ILE A 21 14.63 4.09 -5.15
N THR A 22 14.84 5.33 -5.63
CA THR A 22 15.90 6.19 -5.08
C THR A 22 15.54 6.69 -3.68
N ARG A 23 16.57 7.01 -2.89
CA ARG A 23 16.40 7.64 -1.56
C ARG A 23 15.70 9.00 -1.66
N ASP A 24 15.92 9.77 -2.72
CA ASP A 24 15.24 11.04 -2.96
C ASP A 24 13.75 10.86 -3.31
N THR A 25 13.40 9.80 -4.04
CA THR A 25 11.99 9.41 -4.25
C THR A 25 11.32 9.05 -2.92
N LEU A 26 11.97 8.24 -2.07
CA LEU A 26 11.44 7.93 -0.74
C LEU A 26 11.30 9.19 0.14
N ARG A 27 12.29 10.08 0.11
CA ARG A 27 12.24 11.36 0.85
C ARG A 27 11.08 12.24 0.38
N SER A 28 10.84 12.29 -0.93
CA SER A 28 9.69 13.01 -1.51
C SER A 28 8.35 12.42 -1.05
N LEU A 29 8.22 11.09 -1.05
CA LEU A 29 7.04 10.39 -0.50
C LEU A 29 6.83 10.70 0.98
N GLU A 30 7.89 10.60 1.78
CA GLU A 30 7.84 10.88 3.22
C GLU A 30 7.60 12.34 3.56
N GLY A 31 7.88 13.25 2.62
CA GLY A 31 7.60 14.67 2.72
C GLY A 31 6.21 15.06 2.18
N GLY A 32 5.45 14.12 1.60
CA GLY A 32 4.13 14.39 1.04
C GLY A 32 4.15 15.11 -0.31
N ALA A 33 5.24 15.02 -1.08
CA ALA A 33 5.30 15.60 -2.41
C ALA A 33 4.29 14.88 -3.35
N GLY A 34 3.38 15.65 -3.96
CA GLY A 34 2.29 15.10 -4.78
C GLY A 34 2.71 14.60 -6.18
N SER A 35 3.97 14.75 -6.57
CA SER A 35 4.47 14.35 -7.89
C SER A 35 4.93 12.89 -7.98
N VAL A 36 4.89 12.15 -6.87
CA VAL A 36 5.37 10.76 -6.87
C VAL A 36 4.32 9.82 -7.45
N LYS A 37 4.78 8.92 -8.32
CA LYS A 37 3.94 7.88 -8.91
C LYS A 37 3.33 6.96 -7.85
N LEU A 38 2.06 6.59 -8.06
CA LEU A 38 1.32 5.69 -7.17
C LEU A 38 1.99 4.32 -7.01
N GLU A 39 2.68 3.82 -8.05
CA GLU A 39 3.46 2.57 -7.99
C GLU A 39 4.50 2.59 -6.87
N ASN A 40 5.20 3.71 -6.69
CA ASN A 40 6.21 3.87 -5.64
C ASN A 40 5.58 3.92 -4.24
N VAL A 41 4.35 4.42 -4.13
CA VAL A 41 3.60 4.41 -2.87
C VAL A 41 3.38 2.97 -2.42
N PHE A 42 2.86 2.11 -3.31
CA PHE A 42 2.61 0.70 -3.00
C PHE A 42 3.90 -0.07 -2.74
N ALA A 43 4.95 0.14 -3.54
CA ALA A 43 6.25 -0.49 -3.31
C ALA A 43 6.83 -0.17 -1.92
N VAL A 44 6.67 1.07 -1.44
CA VAL A 44 7.09 1.45 -0.08
C VAL A 44 6.20 0.84 1.00
N LEU A 45 4.89 0.70 0.76
CA LEU A 45 4.00 0.01 1.71
C LEU A 45 4.39 -1.47 1.84
N GLU A 46 4.70 -2.14 0.75
CA GLU A 46 5.21 -3.53 0.75
C GLU A 46 6.56 -3.63 1.48
N ALA A 47 7.52 -2.73 1.18
CA ALA A 47 8.81 -2.70 1.86
C ALA A 47 8.72 -2.47 3.38
N LEU A 48 7.61 -1.88 3.85
CA LEU A 48 7.29 -1.65 5.27
C LEU A 48 6.41 -2.76 5.87
N GLY A 49 5.96 -3.75 5.08
CA GLY A 49 5.04 -4.81 5.52
C GLY A 49 3.62 -4.34 5.79
N LEU A 50 3.18 -3.25 5.14
CA LEU A 50 1.84 -2.66 5.27
C LEU A 50 0.89 -3.05 4.13
N ASP A 51 1.38 -3.79 3.15
CA ASP A 51 0.62 -4.30 2.00
C ASP A 51 -0.56 -5.19 2.41
N GLY A 52 -0.42 -5.99 3.48
CA GLY A 52 -1.53 -6.76 4.04
C GLY A 52 -2.73 -5.89 4.41
N LYS A 53 -2.50 -4.76 5.09
CA LYS A 53 -3.59 -3.83 5.47
C LYS A 53 -4.28 -3.22 4.27
N VAL A 54 -3.55 -2.96 3.19
CA VAL A 54 -4.12 -2.47 1.94
C VAL A 54 -5.01 -3.54 1.33
N ARG A 55 -4.55 -4.80 1.28
CA ARG A 55 -5.36 -5.92 0.77
C ARG A 55 -6.64 -6.10 1.57
N ASP A 56 -6.57 -6.05 2.89
CA ASP A 56 -7.75 -6.20 3.77
C ASP A 56 -8.81 -5.13 3.51
N VAL A 57 -8.38 -3.88 3.30
CA VAL A 57 -9.28 -2.75 3.00
C VAL A 57 -9.88 -2.86 1.59
N LEU A 58 -9.13 -3.42 0.64
CA LEU A 58 -9.57 -3.62 -0.75
C LEU A 58 -10.35 -4.93 -0.96
N ASP A 59 -10.42 -5.81 0.05
CA ASP A 59 -11.19 -7.05 -0.03
C ASP A 59 -12.70 -6.75 -0.13
N PRO A 60 -13.37 -7.11 -1.25
CA PRO A 60 -14.80 -6.91 -1.39
C PRO A 60 -15.63 -7.67 -0.34
N ALA A 61 -15.10 -8.74 0.26
CA ALA A 61 -15.79 -9.45 1.34
C ALA A 61 -15.87 -8.62 2.63
N SER A 62 -14.90 -7.72 2.85
CA SER A 62 -14.87 -6.80 3.99
C SER A 62 -15.88 -5.64 3.84
N ASP A 63 -16.31 -5.32 2.61
CA ASP A 63 -17.19 -4.18 2.31
C ASP A 63 -18.66 -4.61 2.05
N GLU A 64 -19.63 -3.82 2.51
CA GLU A 64 -21.06 -4.14 2.33
C GLU A 64 -21.50 -4.14 0.86
N ARG A 65 -21.08 -3.13 0.11
CA ARG A 65 -21.35 -3.04 -1.34
C ARG A 65 -20.62 -4.16 -2.07
N GLY A 66 -19.38 -4.45 -1.69
CA GLY A 66 -18.61 -5.57 -2.19
C GLY A 66 -19.33 -6.91 -2.00
N ARG A 67 -19.79 -7.21 -0.79
CA ARG A 67 -20.57 -8.42 -0.49
C ARG A 67 -21.87 -8.51 -1.29
N ALA A 68 -22.58 -7.40 -1.46
CA ALA A 68 -23.81 -7.36 -2.27
C ALA A 68 -23.53 -7.71 -3.75
N LEU A 69 -22.45 -7.19 -4.32
CA LEU A 69 -22.03 -7.51 -5.69
C LEU A 69 -21.58 -8.96 -5.83
N LEU A 70 -20.83 -9.49 -4.85
CA LEU A 70 -20.41 -10.89 -4.82
C LEU A 70 -21.61 -11.84 -4.76
N ARG A 71 -22.63 -11.56 -3.95
CA ARG A 71 -23.88 -12.35 -3.91
C ARG A 71 -24.58 -12.37 -5.26
N ARG A 72 -24.76 -11.21 -5.89
CA ARG A 72 -25.34 -11.10 -7.24
C ARG A 72 -24.56 -11.91 -8.28
N ARG A 73 -23.23 -11.89 -8.21
CA ARG A 73 -22.35 -12.65 -9.11
C ARG A 73 -22.59 -14.16 -8.99
N ILE A 74 -22.78 -14.67 -7.77
CA ILE A 74 -23.04 -16.09 -7.49
C ILE A 74 -24.46 -16.48 -7.91
N GLU A 75 -25.45 -15.62 -7.62
CA GLU A 75 -26.86 -15.87 -7.92
C GLU A 75 -27.17 -15.84 -9.42
N GLY A 76 -26.59 -14.90 -10.17
CA GLY A 76 -26.78 -14.77 -11.61
C GLY A 76 -25.92 -15.70 -12.48
N GLY A 77 -25.08 -16.53 -11.85
CA GLY A 77 -24.27 -17.56 -12.52
C GLY A 77 -24.90 -18.96 -12.50
N ARG A 78 -26.14 -19.10 -12.00
CA ARG A 78 -26.92 -20.35 -11.99
C ARG A 78 -28.07 -20.29 -12.99
#